data_AF-A0A925HGE2-F1
#
_entry.id   AF-A0A925HGE2-F1
#
_cell.length_a   1.000
_cell.length_b   1.000
_cell.length_c   1.000
_cell.angle_alpha   90.00
_cell.angle_beta   90.00
_cell.angle_gamma   90.00
#
_symmetry.space_group_name_H-M   'P 1'
#
loop_
_entity.id
_entity.type
_entity.pdbx_description
1 polymer ?
#
loop_
_entity_poly.entity_id
_entity_poly.type
_entity_poly.pdbx_seq_one_letter_code
_entity_poly.pdbx_strand_id
1 'polypeptide(L)'
;MQQLLWIETLLKLVPGLLLALAPLTTLRILGLPRPDTGFWPRLTGALLVGIAGALFIEGTQSGHGLGLAGAIIINLCGATVLATLLVLDRGPASTRGRAVVWALTCTLVILSVFEIATL
;
A
#
# COMPACT_ATOMS: atom_id res chain seq x y z
N MET A 1 1.40 -24.65 -5.08
CA MET A 1 1.68 -23.46 -4.25
C MET A 1 2.03 -22.25 -5.13
N GLN A 2 3.03 -22.35 -6.02
CA GLN A 2 3.43 -21.28 -6.95
C GLN A 2 2.25 -20.63 -7.72
N GLN A 3 1.37 -21.45 -8.32
CA GLN A 3 0.23 -20.96 -9.10
C GLN A 3 -0.77 -20.17 -8.23
N LEU A 4 -0.97 -20.59 -6.98
CA LEU A 4 -1.86 -19.90 -6.05
C LEU A 4 -1.28 -18.52 -5.68
N LEU A 5 0.01 -18.45 -5.36
CA LEU A 5 0.69 -17.17 -5.05
C LEU A 5 0.64 -16.19 -6.22
N TRP A 6 0.78 -16.68 -7.46
CA TRP A 6 0.62 -15.85 -8.66
C TRP A 6 -0.78 -15.28 -8.80
N ILE A 7 -1.82 -16.09 -8.58
CA ILE A 7 -3.21 -15.64 -8.60
C ILE A 7 -3.45 -14.60 -7.50
N GLU A 8 -3.00 -14.89 -6.26
CA GLU A 8 -3.13 -13.98 -5.12
C GLU A 8 -2.41 -12.64 -5.34
N THR A 9 -1.25 -12.67 -6.01
CA THR A 9 -0.49 -11.48 -6.41
C THR A 9 -1.30 -10.64 -7.40
N LEU A 10 -1.82 -11.24 -8.47
CA LEU A 10 -2.59 -10.53 -9.49
C LEU A 10 -3.90 -9.96 -8.92
N LEU A 11 -4.61 -10.75 -8.11
CA LEU A 11 -5.88 -10.33 -7.49
C LEU A 11 -5.72 -9.14 -6.54
N LYS A 12 -4.53 -8.89 -6.00
CA LYS A 12 -4.25 -7.72 -5.16
C LYS A 12 -3.64 -6.58 -5.97
N LEU A 13 -2.72 -6.90 -6.89
CA LEU A 13 -2.01 -5.90 -7.68
C LEU A 13 -2.97 -5.11 -8.57
N VAL A 14 -3.88 -5.78 -9.28
CA VAL A 14 -4.81 -5.13 -10.22
C VAL A 14 -5.73 -4.13 -9.52
N PRO A 15 -6.57 -4.51 -8.53
CA PRO A 15 -7.39 -3.54 -7.82
C PRO A 15 -6.53 -2.54 -7.03
N GLY A 16 -5.37 -2.95 -6.53
CA GLY A 16 -4.42 -2.09 -5.85
C GLY A 16 -3.98 -0.89 -6.71
N LEU A 17 -3.51 -1.17 -7.93
CA LEU A 17 -3.11 -0.15 -8.90
C LEU A 17 -4.28 0.74 -9.33
N LEU A 18 -5.44 0.13 -9.61
CA LEU A 18 -6.65 0.87 -9.98
C LEU A 18 -7.06 1.85 -8.87
N LEU A 19 -7.06 1.41 -7.60
CA LEU A 19 -7.40 2.24 -6.45
C LEU A 19 -6.33 3.29 -6.13
N ALA A 20 -5.04 3.01 -6.36
CA ALA A 20 -3.97 3.97 -6.15
C ALA A 20 -3.99 5.10 -7.20
N LEU A 21 -4.23 4.76 -8.47
CA LEU A 21 -4.13 5.70 -9.60
C LEU A 21 -5.46 6.43 -9.86
N ALA A 22 -6.58 5.71 -9.90
CA ALA A 22 -7.88 6.22 -10.36
C ALA A 22 -9.05 5.84 -9.43
N PRO A 23 -8.93 6.03 -8.10
CA PRO A 23 -9.85 5.45 -7.11
C PRO A 23 -11.32 5.76 -7.32
N LEU A 24 -11.68 7.03 -7.51
CA LEU A 24 -13.08 7.43 -7.62
C LEU A 24 -13.70 6.92 -8.92
N THR A 25 -12.89 6.85 -9.98
CA THR A 25 -13.28 6.24 -11.26
C THR A 25 -13.48 4.74 -11.09
N THR A 26 -12.53 4.05 -10.45
CA THR A 26 -12.64 2.61 -10.14
C THR A 26 -13.89 2.30 -9.33
N LEU A 27 -14.12 3.01 -8.22
CA LEU A 27 -15.31 2.81 -7.38
C LEU A 27 -16.61 3.08 -8.17
N ARG A 28 -16.63 4.12 -9.02
CA ARG A 28 -17.78 4.43 -9.87
C ARG A 28 -18.07 3.32 -10.88
N ILE A 29 -17.05 2.83 -11.59
CA ILE A 29 -17.20 1.78 -12.61
C ILE A 29 -17.67 0.47 -11.97
N LEU A 30 -17.16 0.15 -10.78
CA LEU A 30 -17.54 -1.05 -10.03
C LEU A 30 -18.89 -0.92 -9.29
N GLY A 31 -19.54 0.25 -9.33
CA GLY A 31 -20.79 0.49 -8.61
C GLY A 31 -20.65 0.49 -7.08
N LEU A 32 -19.45 0.73 -6.56
CA LEU A 32 -19.17 0.72 -5.12
C LEU A 32 -19.47 2.09 -4.46
N PRO A 33 -19.74 2.12 -3.14
CA PRO A 33 -19.89 3.36 -2.39
C PRO A 33 -18.68 4.27 -2.55
N ARG A 34 -18.92 5.58 -2.75
CA ARG A 34 -17.88 6.57 -3.02
C ARG A 34 -17.71 7.50 -1.80
N PRO A 35 -16.51 7.58 -1.21
CA PRO A 35 -16.20 8.62 -0.24
C PRO A 35 -16.01 9.98 -0.93
N ASP A 36 -16.06 11.06 -0.15
CA ASP A 36 -15.87 12.43 -0.65
C ASP A 36 -14.46 12.69 -1.17
N THR A 37 -13.47 11.95 -0.65
CA THR A 37 -12.07 12.09 -1.05
C THR A 37 -11.49 10.75 -1.45
N GLY A 38 -10.51 10.77 -2.35
CA GLY A 38 -9.79 9.57 -2.74
C GLY A 38 -8.64 9.19 -1.79
N PHE A 39 -8.63 9.68 -0.54
CA PHE A 39 -7.58 9.37 0.45
C PHE A 39 -7.61 7.87 0.82
N TRP A 40 -8.74 7.39 1.35
CA TRP A 40 -8.88 6.01 1.78
C TRP A 40 -8.73 5.00 0.64
N PRO A 41 -9.38 5.19 -0.52
CA PRO A 41 -9.17 4.30 -1.65
C PRO A 41 -7.70 4.18 -2.07
N ARG A 42 -6.94 5.29 -2.10
CA ARG A 42 -5.52 5.26 -2.47
C ARG A 42 -4.66 4.56 -1.43
N LEU A 43 -4.94 4.77 -0.14
CA LEU A 43 -4.25 4.05 0.92
C LEU A 43 -4.51 2.54 0.82
N THR A 44 -5.77 2.12 0.63
CA THR A 44 -6.11 0.72 0.37
C THR A 44 -5.40 0.19 -0.87
N GLY A 45 -5.36 0.98 -1.94
CA GLY A 45 -4.62 0.65 -3.16
C GLY A 45 -3.13 0.40 -2.90
N ALA A 46 -2.49 1.29 -2.14
CA ALA A 46 -1.10 1.17 -1.75
C ALA A 46 -0.82 -0.10 -0.94
N LEU A 47 -1.68 -0.43 0.02
CA LEU A 47 -1.56 -1.63 0.83
C LEU A 47 -1.73 -2.89 -0.03
N LEU A 48 -2.69 -2.92 -0.95
CA LEU A 48 -2.89 -4.04 -1.87
C LEU A 48 -1.68 -4.24 -2.81
N VAL A 49 -1.11 -3.14 -3.34
CA VAL A 49 0.12 -3.18 -4.14
C VAL A 49 1.28 -3.70 -3.28
N GLY A 50 1.42 -3.23 -2.04
CA GLY A 50 2.45 -3.69 -1.12
C GLY A 50 2.33 -5.19 -0.81
N ILE A 51 1.12 -5.68 -0.52
CA ILE A 51 0.87 -7.10 -0.27
C ILE A 51 1.14 -7.93 -1.53
N ALA A 52 0.76 -7.43 -2.71
CA ALA A 52 1.08 -8.10 -3.96
C ALA A 52 2.59 -8.22 -4.18
N GLY A 53 3.35 -7.14 -3.90
CA GLY A 53 4.81 -7.19 -3.95
C GLY A 53 5.40 -8.19 -2.95
N ALA A 54 4.86 -8.25 -1.73
CA ALA A 54 5.28 -9.20 -0.71
C ALA A 54 5.05 -10.66 -1.16
N LEU A 55 3.86 -10.98 -1.67
CA LEU A 55 3.52 -12.31 -2.20
C LEU A 55 4.35 -12.68 -3.43
N PHE A 56 4.65 -11.71 -4.29
CA PHE A 56 5.53 -11.93 -5.43
C PHE A 56 6.92 -12.36 -4.97
N ILE A 57 7.50 -11.68 -3.97
CA ILE A 57 8.80 -12.05 -3.40
C ILE A 57 8.73 -13.45 -2.77
N GLU A 58 7.70 -13.75 -1.97
CA GLU A 58 7.50 -15.09 -1.41
C GLU A 58 7.46 -16.17 -2.51
N GLY A 59 6.77 -15.91 -3.63
CA GLY A 59 6.74 -16.81 -4.77
C GLY A 59 8.11 -17.04 -5.44
N THR A 60 9.06 -16.12 -5.28
CA THR A 60 10.42 -16.27 -5.83
C THR A 60 11.39 -16.98 -4.88
N GLN A 61 11.08 -17.05 -3.59
CA GLN A 61 11.94 -17.68 -2.58
C GLN A 61 11.39 -19.06 -2.20
N SER A 62 12.24 -20.08 -2.26
CA SER A 62 11.82 -21.43 -1.87
C SER A 62 11.67 -21.53 -0.34
N GLY A 63 10.44 -21.71 0.14
CA GLY A 63 10.15 -22.12 1.52
C GLY A 63 10.24 -21.03 2.59
N HIS A 64 10.36 -19.76 2.22
CA HIS A 64 10.38 -18.65 3.18
C HIS A 64 9.06 -17.88 3.07
N GLY A 65 8.30 -17.83 4.18
CA GLY A 65 7.12 -16.96 4.26
C GLY A 65 7.50 -15.48 4.18
N LEU A 66 6.51 -14.58 4.09
CA LEU A 66 6.72 -13.15 3.87
C LEU A 66 7.74 -12.48 4.81
N GLY A 67 7.74 -12.84 6.10
CA GLY A 67 8.70 -12.36 7.10
C GLY A 67 8.85 -10.83 7.13
N LEU A 68 10.05 -10.36 7.49
CA LEU A 68 10.39 -8.94 7.49
C LEU A 68 10.46 -8.35 6.08
N ALA A 69 10.87 -9.15 5.07
CA ALA A 69 10.97 -8.70 3.68
C ALA A 69 9.60 -8.24 3.13
N GLY A 70 8.53 -9.00 3.40
CA GLY A 70 7.18 -8.63 3.03
C GLY A 70 6.67 -7.40 3.78
N ALA A 71 6.98 -7.29 5.08
CA ALA A 71 6.62 -6.13 5.89
C ALA A 71 7.23 -4.84 5.35
N ILE A 72 8.51 -4.86 4.94
CA ILE A 72 9.20 -3.72 4.34
C ILE A 72 8.47 -3.23 3.09
N ILE A 73 8.09 -4.13 2.18
CA ILE A 73 7.43 -3.73 0.93
C ILE A 73 6.09 -3.07 1.22
N ILE A 74 5.30 -3.65 2.13
CA ILE A 74 3.99 -3.11 2.52
C ILE A 74 4.15 -1.73 3.16
N ASN A 75 5.08 -1.60 4.10
CA ASN A 75 5.38 -0.36 4.80
C ASN A 75 5.83 0.75 3.83
N LEU A 76 6.75 0.44 2.91
CA LEU A 76 7.25 1.40 1.94
C LEU A 76 6.19 1.81 0.90
N CYS A 77 5.35 0.89 0.43
CA CYS A 77 4.22 1.23 -0.45
C CYS A 77 3.24 2.17 0.25
N GLY A 78 2.85 1.85 1.49
CA GLY A 78 1.98 2.70 2.30
C GLY A 78 2.60 4.09 2.55
N ALA A 79 3.85 4.14 3.01
CA ALA A 79 4.56 5.37 3.28
C ALA A 79 4.68 6.26 2.04
N THR A 80 5.00 5.69 0.88
CA THR A 80 5.14 6.41 -0.39
C THR A 80 3.84 7.07 -0.80
N VAL A 81 2.72 6.35 -0.73
CA VAL A 81 1.41 6.92 -1.09
C VAL A 81 0.98 7.98 -0.07
N LEU A 82 1.15 7.73 1.23
CA LEU A 82 0.82 8.74 2.25
C LEU A 82 1.65 10.02 2.08
N ALA A 83 2.96 9.89 1.84
CA ALA A 83 3.85 11.02 1.56
C ALA A 83 3.41 11.77 0.30
N THR A 84 3.11 11.05 -0.78
CA THR A 84 2.64 11.63 -2.05
C THR A 84 1.34 12.40 -1.85
N LEU A 85 0.39 11.86 -1.08
CA LEU A 85 -0.87 12.55 -0.78
C LEU A 85 -0.66 13.81 0.03
N LEU A 86 0.26 13.80 0.99
CA LEU A 86 0.61 14.99 1.78
C LEU A 86 1.29 16.07 0.94
N VAL A 87 2.24 15.68 0.08
CA VAL A 87 3.00 16.59 -0.79
C VAL A 87 2.12 17.23 -1.87
N LEU A 88 1.17 16.47 -2.42
CA LEU A 88 0.23 16.96 -3.44
C LEU A 88 -1.01 17.65 -2.85
N ASP A 89 -1.03 17.94 -1.54
CA ASP A 89 -2.19 18.47 -0.80
C ASP A 89 -3.50 17.71 -1.08
N ARG A 90 -3.39 16.38 -1.28
CA ARG A 90 -4.50 15.44 -1.49
C ARG A 90 -4.76 14.55 -0.27
N GLY A 91 -4.09 14.85 0.85
CA GLY A 91 -4.24 14.21 2.16
C GLY A 91 -5.42 14.78 2.98
N PRO A 92 -5.41 14.58 4.31
CA PRO A 92 -6.44 15.12 5.19
C PRO A 92 -6.51 16.66 5.17
N ALA A 93 -7.72 17.21 5.21
CA ALA A 93 -7.94 18.67 5.18
C ALA A 93 -7.52 19.37 6.49
N SER A 94 -7.62 18.69 7.63
CA SER A 94 -7.29 19.27 8.93
C SER A 94 -5.79 19.20 9.22
N THR A 95 -5.24 20.23 9.87
CA THR A 95 -3.83 20.27 10.30
C THR A 95 -3.48 19.09 11.20
N ARG A 96 -4.41 18.71 12.10
CA ARG A 96 -4.27 17.53 12.96
C ARG A 96 -4.14 16.25 12.11
N GLY A 97 -4.97 16.09 11.09
CA GLY A 97 -4.90 14.95 10.17
C GLY A 97 -3.58 14.89 9.41
N ARG A 98 -3.11 16.04 8.88
CA ARG A 98 -1.80 16.12 8.21
C ARG A 98 -0.65 15.71 9.13
N ALA A 99 -0.66 16.18 10.38
CA ALA A 99 0.37 15.83 11.37
C ALA A 99 0.36 14.33 11.69
N VAL A 100 -0.82 13.73 11.90
CA VAL A 100 -0.96 12.28 12.13
C VAL A 100 -0.45 11.47 10.94
N VAL A 101 -0.80 11.86 9.71
CA VAL A 101 -0.34 11.14 8.52
C VAL A 101 1.17 11.28 8.33
N TRP A 102 1.75 12.46 8.57
CA TRP A 102 3.21 12.62 8.54
C TRP A 102 3.90 11.74 9.58
N ALA A 103 3.40 11.71 10.82
CA ALA A 103 3.95 10.86 11.88
C ALA A 103 3.87 9.38 11.51
N LEU A 104 2.76 8.94 10.90
CA LEU A 104 2.60 7.57 10.41
C LEU A 104 3.58 7.27 9.27
N THR A 105 3.69 8.16 8.28
CA THR A 105 4.67 8.02 7.18
C THR A 105 6.09 7.88 7.72
N CYS A 106 6.52 8.75 8.64
CA CYS A 106 7.85 8.69 9.24
C CYS A 106 8.05 7.38 10.01
N THR A 107 7.05 6.95 10.81
CA THR A 107 7.11 5.68 11.55
C THR A 107 7.30 4.50 10.60
N LEU A 108 6.52 4.41 9.52
CA LEU A 108 6.64 3.34 8.54
C LEU A 108 8.02 3.31 7.88
N VAL A 109 8.56 4.47 7.50
CA VAL A 109 9.92 4.56 6.92
C VAL A 109 10.98 4.13 7.93
N ILE A 110 10.90 4.61 9.18
CA ILE A 110 11.84 4.25 10.23
C ILE A 110 11.81 2.74 10.49
N LEU A 111 10.61 2.15 10.61
CA LEU A 111 10.45 0.71 10.77
C LEU A 111 11.07 -0.05 9.58
N SER A 112 10.79 0.35 8.34
CA SER A 112 11.40 -0.28 7.16
C SER A 112 12.93 -0.20 7.18
N VAL A 113 13.52 0.92 7.60
CA VAL A 113 14.99 1.04 7.73
C VAL A 113 15.54 0.08 8.78
N PHE A 114 14.88 -0.03 9.95
CA PHE A 114 15.28 -1.00 10.97
C PHE A 114 15.13 -2.44 10.48
N GLU A 115 14.01 -2.77 9.84
CA GLU A 115 13.75 -4.10 9.28
C GLU A 115 14.82 -4.48 8.24
N ILE A 116 15.20 -3.54 7.36
CA ILE A 116 16.30 -3.73 6.38
C ILE A 116 17.64 -3.95 7.08
N ALA A 117 17.92 -3.22 8.16
CA ALA A 117 19.18 -3.37 8.91
C ALA A 117 19.27 -4.70 9.69
N THR A 118 18.14 -5.37 9.93
CA THR A 118 18.07 -6.65 10.66
C THR A 118 17.97 -7.88 9.75
N LEU A 119 17.73 -7.68 8.45
CA LEU A 119 17.74 -8.73 7.43
C LEU A 119 19.17 -9.14 7.07
#